data_AF-A0A437PMG6-F1
#
_entry.id   AF-A0A437PMG6-F1
#
_cell.length_a   1.000
_cell.length_b   1.000
_cell.length_c   1.000
_cell.angle_alpha   90.00
_cell.angle_beta   90.00
_cell.angle_gamma   90.00
#
_symmetry.space_group_name_H-M   'P 1'
#
loop_
_entity.id
_entity.type
_entity.pdbx_description
1 polymer ?
#
loop_
_entity_poly.entity_id
_entity_poly.type
_entity_poly.pdbx_seq_one_letter_code
_entity_poly.pdbx_strand_id
1 'polypeptide(L)'
;MIEDYQALSNAPNSPDLNGKYLGIISSDFANVSHVLKDAAYQIKQRGFSDFPIFVVSQRPVEIGQKLIGLAEIAANRWAYNASFLEEFLQRELISEENKEVFTTNYKDIDEYCCLFVIDGQFTNFVFIPYPEE
;
A
#
# COMPACT_ATOMS: atom_id res chain seq x y z
N MET A 1 -24.21 2.07 19.58
CA MET A 1 -23.80 2.42 18.22
C MET A 1 -22.32 2.71 18.27
N ILE A 2 -21.58 1.95 17.45
CA ILE A 2 -20.20 2.17 17.01
C ILE A 2 -19.15 2.04 18.10
N GLU A 3 -18.45 0.90 18.10
CA GLU A 3 -16.98 0.79 18.25
C GLU A 3 -16.60 -0.69 18.18
N ASP A 4 -16.52 -1.25 16.97
CA ASP A 4 -15.87 -2.54 16.72
C ASP A 4 -14.66 -2.30 15.81
N TYR A 5 -13.60 -1.74 16.40
CA TYR A 5 -12.23 -1.86 15.93
C TYR A 5 -11.75 -3.30 16.20
N GLN A 6 -12.35 -4.30 15.55
CA GLN A 6 -11.79 -5.64 15.56
C GLN A 6 -10.68 -5.73 14.51
N ALA A 7 -9.47 -5.75 15.04
CA ALA A 7 -8.22 -6.02 14.38
C ALA A 7 -8.30 -7.28 13.51
N LEU A 8 -8.12 -7.10 12.21
CA LEU A 8 -7.67 -8.17 11.31
C LEU A 8 -6.14 -8.21 11.38
N SER A 9 -5.63 -8.68 12.51
CA SER A 9 -4.22 -8.97 12.75
C SER A 9 -4.04 -10.47 12.87
N ASN A 10 -3.87 -11.14 11.72
CA ASN A 10 -3.43 -12.54 11.66
C ASN A 10 -2.12 -12.67 10.86
N ALA A 11 -1.11 -11.88 11.24
CA ALA A 11 0.28 -12.18 10.91
C ALA A 11 1.08 -12.30 12.23
N PRO A 12 1.67 -13.46 12.55
CA PRO A 12 2.49 -13.62 13.74
C PRO A 12 3.77 -12.79 13.58
N ASN A 13 4.04 -11.91 14.55
CA ASN A 13 5.11 -10.91 14.59
C ASN A 13 4.97 -9.73 13.61
N SER A 14 4.06 -8.82 13.89
CA SER A 14 4.22 -7.42 13.46
C SER A 14 4.49 -6.57 14.70
N PRO A 15 5.75 -6.16 14.98
CA PRO A 15 5.98 -5.13 15.99
C PRO A 15 5.19 -3.92 15.55
N ASP A 16 4.36 -3.41 16.45
CA ASP A 16 3.50 -2.26 16.25
C ASP A 16 4.20 -1.23 15.38
N LEU A 17 3.64 -0.96 14.19
CA LEU A 17 4.16 0.06 13.29
C LEU A 17 4.11 1.36 14.10
N ASN A 18 5.25 1.73 14.68
CA ASN A 18 5.35 2.75 15.70
C ASN A 18 4.65 4.00 15.14
N GLY A 19 3.70 4.59 15.87
CA GLY A 19 2.86 5.68 15.35
C GLY A 19 3.63 6.83 14.70
N LYS A 20 4.91 7.01 15.08
CA LYS A 20 5.85 7.90 14.40
C LYS A 20 6.12 7.53 12.93
N TYR A 21 6.32 6.26 12.60
CA TYR A 21 6.53 5.77 11.23
C TYR A 21 5.28 5.96 10.37
N LEU A 22 4.09 5.63 10.89
CA LEU A 22 2.82 5.91 10.22
C LEU A 22 2.66 7.40 9.94
N GLY A 23 3.02 8.28 10.89
CA GLY A 23 2.97 9.72 10.70
C GLY A 23 3.87 10.22 9.58
N ILE A 24 5.10 9.69 9.46
CA ILE A 24 6.04 10.07 8.39
C ILE A 24 5.53 9.61 7.03
N ILE A 25 5.07 8.36 6.92
CA ILE A 25 4.57 7.81 5.64
C ILE A 25 3.29 8.53 5.23
N SER A 26 2.37 8.81 6.17
CA SER A 26 1.12 9.51 5.88
C SER A 26 1.37 10.95 5.40
N SER A 27 2.35 11.64 5.99
CA SER A 27 2.75 12.98 5.53
C SER A 27 3.35 12.98 4.14
N ASP A 28 4.10 11.93 3.77
CA ASP A 28 4.67 11.79 2.42
C ASP A 28 3.56 11.44 1.42
N PHE A 29 2.71 10.48 1.80
CA PHE A 29 1.56 10.02 1.05
C PHE A 29 0.62 11.16 0.66
N ALA A 30 0.33 12.11 1.56
CA ALA A 30 -0.55 13.24 1.26
C ALA A 30 -0.12 14.01 -0.01
N ASN A 31 1.19 14.19 -0.22
CA ASN A 31 1.73 14.92 -1.37
C ASN A 31 1.60 14.14 -2.69
N VAL A 32 1.63 12.80 -2.64
CA VAL A 32 1.67 11.92 -3.82
C VAL A 32 0.35 11.21 -4.08
N SER A 33 -0.60 11.30 -3.16
CA SER A 33 -1.85 10.55 -3.12
C SER A 33 -2.66 10.62 -4.43
N HIS A 34 -2.71 11.79 -5.07
CA HIS A 34 -3.38 11.97 -6.36
C HIS A 34 -2.81 11.08 -7.47
N VAL A 35 -1.48 10.99 -7.61
CA VAL A 35 -0.81 10.14 -8.60
C VAL A 35 -1.10 8.67 -8.33
N LEU A 36 -1.10 8.27 -7.05
CA LEU A 36 -1.40 6.89 -6.66
C LEU A 36 -2.86 6.55 -6.95
N LYS A 37 -3.79 7.46 -6.69
CA LYS A 37 -5.22 7.28 -6.98
C LYS A 37 -5.46 7.11 -8.47
N ASP A 38 -4.87 7.97 -9.29
CA ASP A 38 -4.96 7.87 -10.76
C ASP A 38 -4.39 6.53 -11.26
N ALA A 39 -3.25 6.10 -10.71
CA ALA A 39 -2.66 4.81 -11.06
C ALA A 39 -3.55 3.63 -10.64
N ALA A 40 -4.18 3.69 -9.47
CA ALA A 40 -5.13 2.67 -9.01
C ALA A 40 -6.32 2.54 -9.96
N TYR A 41 -6.88 3.67 -10.40
CA TYR A 41 -7.94 3.69 -11.41
C TYR A 41 -7.49 3.10 -12.73
N GLN A 42 -6.27 3.41 -13.19
CA GLN A 42 -5.74 2.84 -14.44
C GLN A 42 -5.54 1.33 -14.36
N ILE A 43 -5.05 0.82 -13.23
CA ILE A 43 -4.89 -0.63 -12.99
C ILE A 43 -6.24 -1.34 -13.10
N LYS A 44 -7.26 -0.81 -12.41
CA LYS A 44 -8.62 -1.36 -12.45
C LYS A 44 -9.29 -1.23 -13.82
N GLN A 45 -9.28 -0.04 -14.40
CA GLN A 45 -9.95 0.25 -15.67
C GLN A 45 -9.38 -0.58 -16.83
N ARG A 46 -8.09 -0.87 -16.82
CA ARG A 46 -7.44 -1.70 -17.85
C ARG A 46 -7.60 -3.19 -17.59
N GLY A 47 -8.26 -3.59 -16.50
CA GLY A 47 -8.53 -4.99 -16.17
C GLY A 47 -7.29 -5.76 -15.70
N PHE A 48 -6.25 -5.07 -15.19
CA PHE A 48 -5.09 -5.76 -14.62
C PHE A 48 -5.42 -6.38 -13.26
N SER A 49 -6.15 -5.64 -12.42
CA SER A 49 -6.54 -6.09 -11.08
C SER A 49 -7.58 -5.16 -10.47
N ASP A 50 -8.45 -5.69 -9.62
CA ASP A 50 -9.29 -4.90 -8.72
C ASP A 50 -8.54 -4.46 -7.44
N PHE A 51 -7.31 -4.96 -7.24
CA PHE A 51 -6.55 -4.84 -6.00
C PHE A 51 -5.18 -4.20 -6.24
N PRO A 52 -5.11 -2.89 -6.59
CA PRO A 52 -3.86 -2.17 -6.80
C PRO A 52 -3.05 -2.03 -5.51
N ILE A 53 -1.76 -2.38 -5.53
CA ILE A 53 -0.87 -2.31 -4.36
C ILE A 53 0.29 -1.39 -4.69
N PHE A 54 0.59 -0.43 -3.81
CA PHE A 54 1.72 0.47 -3.99
C PHE A 54 2.86 0.14 -3.04
N VAL A 55 3.99 -0.27 -3.59
CA VAL A 55 5.19 -0.58 -2.80
C VAL A 55 5.88 0.71 -2.41
N VAL A 56 6.13 0.89 -1.11
CA VAL A 56 6.71 2.11 -0.54
C VAL A 56 8.04 1.78 0.12
N SER A 57 9.15 2.37 -0.36
CA SER A 57 10.47 2.10 0.21
C SER A 57 11.45 3.27 0.08
N GLN A 58 12.40 3.37 1.02
CA GLN A 58 13.53 4.30 0.96
C GLN A 58 14.72 3.74 0.17
N ARG A 59 14.69 2.44 -0.16
CA ARG A 59 15.74 1.76 -0.93
C ARG A 59 15.17 1.25 -2.26
N PRO A 60 16.03 1.03 -3.26
CA PRO A 60 15.60 0.37 -4.48
C PRO A 60 15.00 -1.01 -4.18
N VAL A 61 13.84 -1.28 -4.76
CA VAL A 61 13.13 -2.56 -4.67
C VAL A 61 12.72 -3.01 -6.07
N GLU A 62 12.78 -4.31 -6.32
CA GLU A 62 12.46 -4.92 -7.62
C GLU A 62 11.03 -5.46 -7.68
N ILE A 63 10.09 -4.84 -6.95
CA ILE A 63 8.67 -5.21 -6.89
C ILE A 63 7.86 -4.07 -7.49
N GLY A 64 6.97 -4.40 -8.43
CA GLY A 64 6.18 -3.41 -9.16
C GLY A 64 7.01 -2.55 -10.12
N GLN A 65 6.31 -1.62 -10.76
CA GLN A 65 6.88 -0.64 -11.67
C GLN A 65 7.03 0.71 -10.96
N LYS A 66 8.22 1.32 -11.03
CA LYS A 66 8.45 2.65 -10.44
C LYS A 66 7.44 3.67 -10.99
N LEU A 67 6.73 4.32 -10.08
CA LEU A 67 5.77 5.37 -10.37
C LEU A 67 6.29 6.73 -9.93
N ILE A 68 6.85 6.82 -8.72
CA ILE A 68 7.45 8.04 -8.17
C ILE A 68 8.79 7.69 -7.51
N GLY A 69 9.86 8.37 -7.91
CA GLY A 69 11.19 8.27 -7.31
C GLY A 69 11.33 9.04 -5.99
N LEU A 70 12.48 8.89 -5.34
CA LEU A 70 12.83 9.69 -4.17
C LEU A 70 12.98 11.17 -4.55
N ALA A 71 12.45 12.05 -3.72
CA ALA A 71 12.48 13.51 -3.87
C ALA A 71 11.93 14.06 -5.19
N GLU A 72 11.11 13.28 -5.90
CA GLU A 72 10.55 13.63 -7.20
C GLU A 72 9.35 14.59 -7.07
N ILE A 73 8.50 14.39 -6.06
CA ILE A 73 7.32 15.21 -5.78
C ILE A 73 7.42 15.76 -4.37
N ALA A 74 7.38 17.09 -4.22
CA ALA A 74 7.42 17.77 -2.92
C ALA A 74 8.57 17.29 -1.98
N ALA A 75 9.71 16.90 -2.57
CA ALA A 75 10.84 16.31 -1.85
C ALA A 75 10.46 15.07 -1.01
N ASN A 76 9.57 14.23 -1.55
CA ASN A 76 9.08 13.00 -0.91
C ASN A 76 10.23 12.09 -0.47
N ARG A 77 10.08 11.49 0.71
CA ARG A 77 11.13 10.67 1.35
C ARG A 77 11.06 9.20 0.98
N TRP A 78 9.95 8.75 0.40
CA TRP A 78 9.73 7.38 0.01
C TRP A 78 9.54 7.29 -1.50
N ALA A 79 10.11 6.27 -2.14
CA ALA A 79 9.77 5.92 -3.50
C ALA A 79 8.50 5.07 -3.52
N TYR A 80 7.74 5.19 -4.60
CA TYR A 80 6.48 4.48 -4.80
C TYR A 80 6.53 3.70 -6.12
N ASN A 81 6.30 2.40 -6.05
CA ASN A 81 6.10 1.55 -7.22
C ASN A 81 4.65 1.07 -7.29
N ALA A 82 4.08 1.03 -8.47
CA ALA A 82 2.76 0.48 -8.73
C ALA A 82 2.85 -1.04 -8.98
N SER A 83 1.96 -1.79 -8.33
CA SER A 83 1.82 -3.24 -8.42
C SER A 83 0.34 -3.60 -8.17
N PHE A 84 0.04 -4.88 -8.05
CA PHE A 84 -1.30 -5.41 -7.82
C PHE A 84 -1.23 -6.84 -7.27
N LEU A 85 -2.36 -7.32 -6.74
CA LEU A 85 -2.44 -8.61 -6.05
C LEU A 85 -1.87 -9.78 -6.88
N GLU A 86 -2.14 -9.84 -8.17
CA GLU A 86 -1.69 -10.93 -9.04
C GLU A 86 -0.15 -11.00 -9.12
N GLU A 87 0.55 -9.87 -9.14
CA GLU A 87 2.02 -9.85 -9.06
C GLU A 87 2.50 -10.34 -7.69
N PHE A 88 1.81 -9.96 -6.60
CA PHE A 88 2.15 -10.40 -5.25
C PHE A 88 1.96 -11.90 -5.06
N LEU A 89 0.92 -12.49 -5.64
CA LEU A 89 0.71 -13.94 -5.65
C LEU A 89 1.77 -14.65 -6.51
N GLN A 90 2.02 -14.15 -7.72
CA GLN A 90 3.01 -14.72 -8.64
C GLN A 90 4.42 -14.73 -8.05
N ARG A 91 4.76 -13.72 -7.25
CA ARG A 91 6.05 -13.59 -6.56
C ARG A 91 6.08 -14.24 -5.18
N GLU A 92 5.01 -14.92 -4.77
CA GLU A 92 4.87 -15.56 -3.46
C GLU A 92 5.04 -14.59 -2.27
N LEU A 93 4.75 -13.29 -2.48
CA LEU A 93 4.71 -12.26 -1.44
C LEU A 93 3.40 -12.32 -0.64
N ILE A 94 2.34 -12.81 -1.27
CA ILE A 94 1.11 -13.28 -0.65
C ILE A 94 0.96 -14.73 -1.07
N SER A 95 0.73 -15.64 -0.12
CA SER A 95 0.43 -17.03 -0.44
C SER A 95 -1.01 -17.19 -0.93
N GLU A 96 -1.27 -18.19 -1.77
CA GLU A 96 -2.61 -18.48 -2.29
C GLU A 96 -3.67 -18.69 -1.18
N GLU A 97 -3.27 -19.30 -0.06
CA GLU A 97 -4.14 -19.47 1.12
C GLU A 97 -4.58 -18.13 1.75
N ASN A 98 -3.75 -17.09 1.64
CA ASN A 98 -4.02 -15.77 2.20
C ASN A 98 -4.74 -14.85 1.20
N LYS A 99 -4.94 -15.28 -0.05
CA LYS A 99 -5.62 -14.49 -1.08
C LYS A 99 -7.04 -14.11 -0.68
N GLU A 100 -7.83 -15.07 -0.21
CA GLU A 100 -9.23 -14.83 0.16
C GLU A 100 -9.31 -13.84 1.33
N VAL A 101 -8.43 -14.01 2.33
CA VAL A 101 -8.34 -13.09 3.46
C VAL A 101 -7.93 -11.70 2.99
N PHE A 102 -6.93 -11.58 2.13
CA PHE A 102 -6.48 -10.28 1.61
C PHE A 102 -7.61 -9.57 0.85
N THR A 103 -8.25 -10.25 -0.09
CA THR A 103 -9.33 -9.68 -0.92
C THR A 103 -10.57 -9.32 -0.13
N THR A 104 -10.98 -10.12 0.86
CA THR A 104 -12.13 -9.83 1.72
C THR A 104 -11.91 -8.59 2.59
N ASN A 105 -10.66 -8.35 3.01
CA ASN A 105 -10.29 -7.23 3.87
C ASN A 105 -9.75 -6.03 3.09
N TYR A 106 -9.72 -6.13 1.76
CA TYR A 106 -9.24 -5.07 0.90
C TYR A 106 -10.23 -3.90 0.91
N LYS A 107 -9.72 -2.69 1.10
CA LYS A 107 -10.56 -1.48 1.19
C LYS A 107 -10.88 -0.89 -0.19
N ASP A 108 -11.97 -0.15 -0.26
CA ASP A 108 -12.40 0.53 -1.48
C ASP A 108 -11.28 1.43 -2.03
N ILE A 109 -10.95 1.26 -3.32
CA ILE A 109 -9.91 2.03 -4.00
C ILE A 109 -10.29 3.50 -4.23
N ASP A 110 -11.58 3.83 -4.12
CA ASP A 110 -12.06 5.21 -4.24
C ASP A 110 -11.77 6.01 -2.95
N GLU A 111 -11.71 5.31 -1.82
CA GLU A 111 -11.54 5.90 -0.49
C GLU A 111 -10.14 5.66 0.10
N TYR A 112 -9.50 4.52 -0.19
CA TYR A 112 -8.24 4.10 0.42
C TYR A 112 -7.19 3.70 -0.61
N CYS A 113 -5.93 4.00 -0.30
CA CYS A 113 -4.76 3.48 -0.98
C CYS A 113 -4.18 2.29 -0.22
N CYS A 114 -3.93 1.17 -0.89
CA CYS A 114 -3.21 0.03 -0.32
C CYS A 114 -1.69 0.21 -0.49
N LEU A 115 -0.97 0.38 0.60
CA LEU A 115 0.49 0.49 0.62
C LEU A 115 1.13 -0.80 1.14
N PHE A 116 2.14 -1.30 0.44
CA PHE A 116 3.06 -2.30 0.96
C PHE A 116 4.36 -1.61 1.37
N VAL A 117 4.48 -1.30 2.65
CA VAL A 117 5.62 -0.57 3.22
C VAL A 117 6.78 -1.54 3.41
N ILE A 118 7.94 -1.21 2.86
CA ILE A 118 9.20 -1.94 3.04
C ILE A 118 10.21 -1.01 3.70
N ASP A 119 10.52 -1.28 4.96
CA ASP A 119 11.54 -0.56 5.71
C ASP A 119 12.45 -1.53 6.47
N GLY A 120 13.64 -1.77 5.91
CA GLY A 120 14.78 -2.43 6.55
C GLY A 120 14.52 -3.82 7.13
N GLN A 121 13.84 -3.87 8.27
CA GLN A 121 13.58 -5.06 9.09
C GLN A 121 12.12 -5.53 9.05
N PHE A 122 11.21 -4.78 8.44
CA PHE A 122 9.81 -5.19 8.35
C PHE A 122 9.15 -4.80 7.03
N THR A 123 8.12 -5.56 6.68
CA THR A 123 7.20 -5.28 5.59
C THR A 123 5.78 -5.38 6.08
N ASN A 124 4.91 -4.44 5.73
CA ASN A 124 3.51 -4.51 6.14
C ASN A 124 2.55 -3.85 5.13
N PHE A 125 1.32 -4.33 5.09
CA PHE A 125 0.24 -3.69 4.36
C PHE A 125 -0.42 -2.62 5.22
N VAL A 126 -0.63 -1.43 4.65
CA VAL A 126 -1.28 -0.30 5.29
C VAL A 126 -2.30 0.29 4.33
N PHE A 127 -3.53 0.45 4.79
CA PHE A 127 -4.56 1.18 4.03
C PHE A 127 -4.67 2.60 4.56
N ILE A 128 -4.28 3.59 3.76
CA ILE A 128 -4.37 5.01 4.11
C ILE A 128 -5.53 5.64 3.32
N PRO A 129 -6.46 6.36 3.97
CA PRO A 129 -7.52 7.07 3.25
C PRO A 129 -6.91 8.18 2.38
N TYR A 130 -7.45 8.39 1.18
CA TYR A 130 -7.08 9.55 0.39
C TYR A 130 -7.46 10.83 1.12
N PRO A 131 -6.65 11.91 1.04
CA PRO A 131 -7.07 13.21 1.55
C PRO A 131 -8.39 13.64 0.90
N GLU A 132 -9.29 14.25 1.68
CA GLU A 132 -10.44 14.95 1.11
C GLU A 132 -9.92 16.13 0.27
N GLU A 133 -10.52 16.34 -0.91
CA GLU A 133 -10.23 17.49 -1.79
C GLU A 133 -10.63 18.84 -1.18
#